data_AF-A0A7C1GID0-F1
#
_entry.id   AF-A0A7C1GID0-F1
#
_cell.length_a   1.000
_cell.length_b   1.000
_cell.length_c   1.000
_cell.angle_alpha   90.00
_cell.angle_beta   90.00
_cell.angle_gamma   90.00
#
_symmetry.space_group_name_H-M   'P 1'
#
loop_
_entity.id
_entity.type
_entity.pdbx_description
1 polymer ?
#
loop_
_entity_poly.entity_id
_entity_poly.type
_entity_poly.pdbx_seq_one_letter_code
_entity_poly.pdbx_strand_id
1 'polypeptide(L)'
;MSARGRKIVAALLVVMFCYAATIGALVAVDSTRTTEGMDEILYLPNEKLLAYFTAGLNTVIADLLWLHCIQYTALENRGQRHFTWLEHMLFTATRLDPYFTEVYRYGAMFLAALRADPEASLRLAQAGIKVNPYAWQLPYEAAMVFLLNKREESDSRYFATQYLSMSAATGRAPGGVVNLAAKLQDEFDLTEFEKDLWYEMLESEDKFIRELAERKLIEIELRSVCRILNERLDMFAQRTGRRASSFEELIDAGLIAAVPEDPLGGHFFIGEDGSAYNTSLLDDMIIRAKNVLITNVKFYQERYGVWPDSLETLTDAGLLEEIPAHPWPGKQWQYDPGTGEVE
;
A
#
# COMPACT_ATOMS: atom_id res chain seq x y z
N MET A 1 -54.91 34.32 17.75
CA MET A 1 -53.69 34.06 16.93
C MET A 1 -53.58 35.06 15.78
N SER A 2 -52.44 35.76 15.69
CA SER A 2 -52.13 36.67 14.58
C SER A 2 -52.11 35.90 13.24
N ALA A 3 -52.41 36.58 12.13
CA ALA A 3 -52.39 35.97 10.80
C ALA A 3 -51.04 35.32 10.45
N ARG A 4 -49.94 35.81 11.05
CA ARG A 4 -48.59 35.23 10.95
C ARG A 4 -48.47 33.88 11.67
N GLY A 5 -49.01 33.77 12.89
CA GLY A 5 -48.98 32.51 13.65
C GLY A 5 -49.75 31.37 12.99
N ARG A 6 -50.88 31.67 12.33
CA ARG A 6 -51.65 30.67 11.57
C ARG A 6 -50.89 30.14 10.35
N LYS A 7 -50.13 31.00 9.67
CA LYS A 7 -49.29 30.59 8.52
C LYS A 7 -48.11 29.71 8.93
N ILE A 8 -47.49 29.99 10.07
CA ILE A 8 -46.37 29.18 10.60
C ILE A 8 -46.86 27.79 11.02
N VAL A 9 -47.99 27.72 11.73
CA VAL A 9 -48.58 26.43 12.14
C VAL A 9 -49.01 25.61 10.92
N ALA A 10 -49.60 26.25 9.90
CA ALA A 10 -49.93 25.56 8.65
C ALA A 10 -48.69 25.02 7.94
N ALA A 11 -47.60 25.78 7.87
CA ALA A 11 -46.34 25.33 7.28
C ALA A 11 -45.73 24.14 8.03
N LEU A 12 -45.74 24.16 9.38
CA LEU A 12 -45.24 23.05 10.18
C LEU A 12 -46.10 21.77 10.03
N LEU A 13 -47.42 21.92 9.90
CA LEU A 13 -48.32 20.79 9.65
C LEU A 13 -48.10 20.18 8.27
N VAL A 14 -47.83 21.00 7.25
CA VAL A 14 -47.50 20.51 5.91
C VAL A 14 -46.17 19.76 5.93
N VAL A 15 -45.14 20.29 6.60
CA VAL A 15 -43.84 19.61 6.73
C VAL A 15 -43.99 18.29 7.49
N MET A 16 -44.73 18.25 8.60
CA MET A 16 -44.99 17.00 9.32
C MET A 16 -45.79 16.00 8.48
N PHE A 17 -46.76 16.46 7.70
CA PHE A 17 -47.53 15.59 6.81
C PHE A 17 -46.65 15.01 5.69
N CYS A 18 -45.79 15.82 5.08
CA CYS A 18 -44.81 15.35 4.10
C CYS A 18 -43.84 14.35 4.73
N TYR A 19 -43.36 14.60 5.95
CA TYR A 19 -42.47 13.69 6.66
C TYR A 19 -43.16 12.36 7.02
N ALA A 20 -44.40 12.40 7.52
CA ALA A 20 -45.18 11.21 7.80
C ALA A 20 -45.51 10.41 6.53
N ALA A 21 -45.80 11.08 5.41
CA ALA A 21 -46.02 10.44 4.12
C ALA A 21 -44.74 9.76 3.60
N THR A 22 -43.57 10.39 3.79
CA THR A 22 -42.28 9.75 3.43
C THR A 22 -41.98 8.52 4.27
N ILE A 23 -42.27 8.55 5.59
CA ILE A 23 -42.10 7.38 6.46
C ILE A 23 -43.10 6.27 6.07
N GLY A 24 -44.36 6.61 5.80
CA GLY A 24 -45.37 5.66 5.37
C GLY A 24 -45.00 4.97 4.05
N ALA A 25 -44.47 5.73 3.08
CA ALA A 25 -43.95 5.17 1.84
C ALA A 25 -42.74 4.27 2.08
N LEU A 26 -41.83 4.65 2.98
CA LEU A 26 -40.66 3.84 3.34
C LEU A 26 -41.07 2.49 3.94
N VAL A 27 -42.01 2.51 4.90
CA VAL A 27 -42.52 1.29 5.56
C VAL A 27 -43.28 0.39 4.59
N ALA A 28 -44.06 0.97 3.67
CA ALA A 28 -44.75 0.21 2.64
C ALA A 28 -43.76 -0.49 1.70
N VAL A 29 -42.72 0.23 1.26
CA VAL A 29 -41.64 -0.33 0.42
C VAL A 29 -40.85 -1.41 1.16
N ASP A 30 -40.57 -1.22 2.46
CA ASP A 30 -39.87 -2.22 3.27
C ASP A 30 -40.69 -3.49 3.48
N SER A 31 -42.02 -3.37 3.60
CA SER A 31 -42.92 -4.52 3.75
C SER A 31 -43.04 -5.37 2.48
N THR A 32 -42.76 -4.80 1.30
CA THR A 32 -42.73 -5.52 0.02
C THR A 32 -41.37 -6.14 -0.31
N ARG A 33 -40.29 -5.73 0.37
CA ARG A 33 -38.90 -6.17 0.09
C ARG A 33 -38.55 -7.59 0.53
N THR A 34 -39.44 -8.31 1.21
CA THR A 34 -39.12 -9.63 1.76
C THR A 34 -39.13 -10.78 0.75
N THR A 35 -39.52 -10.54 -0.52
CA THR A 35 -39.82 -11.66 -1.43
C THR A 35 -39.46 -11.48 -2.90
N GLU A 36 -39.07 -10.29 -3.36
CA GLU A 36 -38.66 -10.08 -4.75
C GLU A 36 -37.24 -9.49 -4.79
N GLY A 37 -36.39 -10.15 -5.56
CA GLY A 37 -34.95 -10.23 -5.35
C GLY A 37 -34.17 -8.94 -5.60
N MET A 38 -32.88 -9.05 -5.29
CA MET A 38 -31.81 -8.06 -5.50
C MET A 38 -31.67 -7.51 -6.94
N ASP A 39 -32.59 -7.82 -7.87
CA ASP A 39 -32.56 -7.40 -9.27
C ASP A 39 -33.06 -5.95 -9.49
N GLU A 40 -33.92 -5.39 -8.62
CA GLU A 40 -34.56 -4.08 -8.93
C GLU A 40 -33.86 -2.83 -8.38
N ILE A 41 -32.88 -2.94 -7.47
CA ILE A 41 -32.21 -1.75 -6.89
C ILE A 41 -30.98 -1.32 -7.72
N LEU A 42 -30.61 -2.08 -8.75
CA LEU A 42 -29.42 -1.82 -9.56
C LEU A 42 -29.65 -0.88 -10.75
N TYR A 43 -30.56 0.09 -10.62
CA TYR A 43 -30.67 1.21 -11.58
C TYR A 43 -29.86 2.41 -11.08
N LEU A 44 -28.53 2.26 -11.05
CA LEU A 44 -27.65 3.42 -11.10
C LEU A 44 -27.51 3.81 -12.58
N PRO A 45 -28.05 4.96 -13.02
CA PRO A 45 -28.18 5.29 -14.43
C PRO A 45 -26.82 5.45 -15.12
N ASN A 46 -26.83 5.43 -16.46
CA ASN A 46 -25.66 5.59 -17.35
C ASN A 46 -24.66 6.67 -16.87
N GLU A 47 -23.37 6.47 -17.15
CA GLU A 47 -22.17 7.12 -16.63
C GLU A 47 -22.24 8.63 -16.41
N LYS A 48 -22.97 9.33 -17.27
CA LYS A 48 -23.11 10.79 -17.24
C LYS A 48 -24.11 11.30 -16.21
N LEU A 49 -24.99 10.45 -15.70
CA LEU A 49 -26.08 10.81 -14.80
C LEU A 49 -25.71 10.64 -13.32
N LEU A 50 -24.78 9.72 -12.98
CA LEU A 50 -24.37 9.50 -11.58
C LEU A 50 -23.89 10.78 -10.89
N ALA A 51 -23.02 11.56 -11.55
CA ALA A 51 -22.44 12.76 -10.96
C ALA A 51 -23.48 13.87 -10.67
N TYR A 52 -24.61 13.89 -11.39
CA TYR A 52 -25.67 14.89 -11.20
C TYR A 52 -26.77 14.42 -10.24
N PHE A 53 -27.03 13.11 -10.15
CA PHE A 53 -28.06 12.56 -9.25
C PHE A 53 -27.61 12.44 -7.80
N THR A 54 -26.31 12.37 -7.54
CA THR A 54 -25.77 12.29 -6.18
C THR A 54 -25.82 13.63 -5.44
N ALA A 55 -26.11 14.74 -6.13
CA ALA A 55 -26.12 16.09 -5.57
C ALA A 55 -24.83 16.44 -4.79
N GLY A 56 -23.69 15.87 -5.19
CA GLY A 56 -22.39 16.04 -4.51
C GLY A 56 -22.08 15.03 -3.41
N LEU A 57 -23.01 14.14 -3.05
CA LEU A 57 -22.84 13.08 -2.03
C LEU A 57 -22.24 11.79 -2.62
N ASN A 58 -21.32 11.92 -3.59
CA ASN A 58 -20.74 10.78 -4.29
C ASN A 58 -20.08 9.77 -3.34
N THR A 59 -19.30 10.27 -2.37
CA THR A 59 -18.58 9.44 -1.39
C THR A 59 -19.53 8.64 -0.49
N VAL A 60 -20.58 9.29 0.04
CA VAL A 60 -21.61 8.62 0.86
C VAL A 60 -22.35 7.55 0.06
N ILE A 61 -22.63 7.80 -1.22
CA ILE A 61 -23.28 6.81 -2.08
C ILE A 61 -22.32 5.67 -2.40
N ALA A 62 -21.02 5.94 -2.60
CA ALA A 62 -19.99 4.92 -2.74
C ALA A 62 -19.90 4.04 -1.48
N ASP A 63 -19.95 4.63 -0.28
CA ASP A 63 -19.99 3.90 1.00
C ASP A 63 -21.20 2.97 1.10
N LEU A 64 -22.39 3.47 0.76
CA LEU A 64 -23.62 2.67 0.78
C LEU A 64 -23.56 1.52 -0.24
N LEU A 65 -23.03 1.78 -1.43
CA LEU A 65 -22.84 0.75 -2.45
C LEU A 65 -21.80 -0.28 -2.02
N TRP A 66 -20.74 0.14 -1.35
CA TRP A 66 -19.73 -0.76 -0.82
C TRP A 66 -20.31 -1.69 0.26
N LEU A 67 -21.06 -1.14 1.22
CA LEU A 67 -21.76 -1.95 2.23
C LEU A 67 -22.73 -2.95 1.60
N HIS A 68 -23.46 -2.52 0.57
CA HIS A 68 -24.35 -3.40 -0.17
C HIS A 68 -23.59 -4.48 -0.94
N CYS A 69 -22.46 -4.14 -1.54
CA CYS A 69 -21.57 -5.09 -2.22
C CYS A 69 -21.06 -6.16 -1.27
N ILE A 70 -20.64 -5.80 -0.05
CA ILE A 70 -20.24 -6.77 0.99
C ILE A 70 -21.41 -7.70 1.33
N GLN A 71 -22.61 -7.16 1.53
CA GLN A 71 -23.81 -7.96 1.84
C GLN A 71 -24.18 -8.91 0.70
N TYR A 72 -24.20 -8.43 -0.54
CA TYR A 72 -24.41 -9.22 -1.74
C TYR A 72 -23.41 -10.38 -1.82
N THR A 73 -22.12 -10.08 -1.71
CA THR A 73 -21.05 -11.08 -1.74
C THR A 73 -21.23 -12.12 -0.63
N ALA A 74 -21.60 -11.70 0.58
CA ALA A 74 -21.83 -12.62 1.69
C ALA A 74 -23.04 -13.53 1.46
N LEU A 75 -24.13 -13.03 0.88
CA LEU A 75 -25.33 -13.81 0.54
C LEU A 75 -25.02 -14.82 -0.55
N GLU A 76 -24.38 -14.39 -1.66
CA GLU A 76 -24.01 -15.27 -2.76
C GLU A 76 -23.04 -16.37 -2.32
N ASN A 77 -22.08 -16.04 -1.45
CA ASN A 77 -21.12 -17.01 -0.94
C ASN A 77 -21.76 -18.09 -0.05
N ARG A 78 -22.90 -17.82 0.58
CA ARG A 78 -23.69 -18.81 1.33
C ARG A 78 -24.66 -19.60 0.44
N GLY A 79 -24.98 -19.08 -0.73
CA GLY A 79 -25.95 -19.63 -1.67
C GLY A 79 -25.28 -20.36 -2.85
N GLN A 80 -25.65 -19.96 -4.06
CA GLN A 80 -25.24 -20.61 -5.31
C GLN A 80 -23.85 -20.17 -5.79
N ARG A 81 -23.24 -19.16 -5.15
CA ARG A 81 -21.93 -18.59 -5.48
C ARG A 81 -21.87 -17.97 -6.89
N HIS A 82 -22.96 -17.35 -7.33
CA HIS A 82 -23.01 -16.64 -8.61
C HIS A 82 -22.79 -15.14 -8.40
N PHE A 83 -21.53 -14.70 -8.52
CA PHE A 83 -21.12 -13.30 -8.31
C PHE A 83 -21.32 -12.41 -9.55
N THR A 84 -22.49 -12.49 -10.20
CA THR A 84 -22.82 -11.80 -11.44
C THR A 84 -22.63 -10.28 -11.35
N TRP A 85 -23.00 -9.67 -10.23
CA TRP A 85 -23.03 -8.21 -10.08
C TRP A 85 -21.78 -7.64 -9.40
N LEU A 86 -20.90 -8.49 -8.88
CA LEU A 86 -19.78 -8.08 -8.04
C LEU A 86 -18.88 -7.04 -8.72
N GLU A 87 -18.40 -7.34 -9.93
CA GLU A 87 -17.53 -6.42 -10.68
C GLU A 87 -18.23 -5.08 -10.96
N HIS A 88 -19.49 -5.11 -11.38
CA HIS A 88 -20.24 -3.89 -11.67
C HIS A 88 -20.39 -3.00 -10.44
N MET A 89 -20.70 -3.58 -9.27
CA MET A 89 -20.82 -2.85 -8.01
C MET A 89 -19.49 -2.20 -7.62
N LEU A 90 -18.39 -2.96 -7.71
CA LEU A 90 -17.05 -2.47 -7.37
C LEU A 90 -16.62 -1.31 -8.27
N PHE A 91 -16.71 -1.47 -9.60
CA PHE A 91 -16.34 -0.40 -10.53
C PHE A 91 -17.27 0.81 -10.45
N THR A 92 -18.53 0.63 -10.05
CA THR A 92 -19.43 1.76 -9.83
C THR A 92 -19.08 2.53 -8.55
N ALA A 93 -18.73 1.83 -7.48
CA ALA A 93 -18.28 2.46 -6.24
C ALA A 93 -16.96 3.23 -6.44
N THR A 94 -15.99 2.66 -7.14
CA THR A 94 -14.71 3.34 -7.43
C THR A 94 -14.85 4.51 -8.40
N ARG A 95 -15.85 4.49 -9.28
CA ARG A 95 -16.19 5.66 -10.11
C ARG A 95 -16.81 6.81 -9.33
N LEU A 96 -17.59 6.49 -8.28
CA LEU A 96 -18.18 7.50 -7.41
C LEU A 96 -17.14 8.09 -6.46
N ASP A 97 -16.28 7.25 -5.90
CA ASP A 97 -15.16 7.67 -5.05
C ASP A 97 -13.85 6.98 -5.48
N PRO A 98 -13.06 7.63 -6.37
CA PRO A 98 -11.78 7.10 -6.84
C PRO A 98 -10.70 6.97 -5.75
N TYR A 99 -10.87 7.65 -4.61
CA TYR A 99 -9.91 7.57 -3.50
C TYR A 99 -10.29 6.53 -2.45
N PHE A 100 -11.40 5.80 -2.68
CA PHE A 100 -11.88 4.77 -1.77
C PHE A 100 -11.05 3.48 -1.86
N THR A 101 -9.86 3.54 -1.27
CA THR A 101 -8.82 2.51 -1.32
C THR A 101 -9.32 1.11 -0.93
N GLU A 102 -10.20 1.01 0.08
CA GLU A 102 -10.71 -0.28 0.56
C GLU A 102 -11.58 -1.02 -0.48
N VAL A 103 -12.30 -0.29 -1.35
CA VAL A 103 -13.09 -0.89 -2.43
C VAL A 103 -12.16 -1.52 -3.47
N TYR A 104 -11.05 -0.86 -3.81
CA TYR A 104 -10.06 -1.42 -4.71
C TYR A 104 -9.39 -2.66 -4.10
N ARG A 105 -8.94 -2.54 -2.85
CA ARG A 105 -8.22 -3.59 -2.14
C ARG A 105 -9.08 -4.85 -1.96
N TYR A 106 -10.18 -4.73 -1.21
CA TYR A 106 -11.05 -5.86 -0.91
C TYR A 106 -11.87 -6.30 -2.13
N GLY A 107 -12.22 -5.37 -3.03
CA GLY A 107 -12.86 -5.72 -4.29
C GLY A 107 -11.98 -6.60 -5.18
N ALA A 108 -10.70 -6.27 -5.32
CA ALA A 108 -9.74 -7.10 -6.06
C ALA A 108 -9.61 -8.48 -5.41
N MET A 109 -9.52 -8.54 -4.09
CA MET A 109 -9.51 -9.80 -3.34
C MET A 109 -10.80 -10.62 -3.59
N PHE A 110 -11.99 -10.01 -3.56
CA PHE A 110 -13.25 -10.71 -3.80
C PHE A 110 -13.35 -11.25 -5.23
N LEU A 111 -12.93 -10.46 -6.23
CA LEU A 111 -12.91 -10.90 -7.63
C LEU A 111 -11.98 -12.10 -7.83
N ALA A 112 -10.78 -12.07 -7.25
CA ALA A 112 -9.83 -13.17 -7.36
C ALA A 112 -10.25 -14.42 -6.57
N ALA A 113 -10.66 -14.26 -5.30
CA ALA A 113 -10.88 -15.37 -4.40
C ALA A 113 -12.28 -15.99 -4.50
N LEU A 114 -13.32 -15.18 -4.76
CA LEU A 114 -14.70 -15.65 -4.73
C LEU A 114 -15.26 -15.89 -6.13
N ARG A 115 -15.03 -14.95 -7.04
CA ARG A 115 -15.46 -15.06 -8.44
C ARG A 115 -14.47 -15.87 -9.31
N ALA A 116 -13.26 -16.12 -8.82
CA ALA A 116 -12.18 -16.76 -9.57
C ALA A 116 -11.85 -16.03 -10.89
N ASP A 117 -11.89 -14.70 -10.86
CA ASP A 117 -11.60 -13.81 -12.00
C ASP A 117 -10.34 -12.98 -11.70
N PRO A 118 -9.14 -13.55 -11.94
CA PRO A 118 -7.88 -12.86 -11.67
C PRO A 118 -7.67 -11.65 -12.59
N GLU A 119 -8.20 -11.66 -13.81
CA GLU A 119 -8.09 -10.53 -14.73
C GLU A 119 -8.89 -9.32 -14.24
N ALA A 120 -10.14 -9.50 -13.80
CA ALA A 120 -10.94 -8.43 -13.23
C ALA A 120 -10.34 -7.88 -11.94
N SER A 121 -9.78 -8.77 -11.11
CA SER A 121 -9.06 -8.39 -9.90
C SER A 121 -7.86 -7.49 -10.20
N LEU A 122 -6.99 -7.90 -11.14
CA LEU A 122 -5.84 -7.11 -11.57
C LEU A 122 -6.25 -5.76 -12.17
N ARG A 123 -7.28 -5.73 -13.03
CA ARG A 123 -7.80 -4.47 -13.58
C ARG A 123 -8.22 -3.50 -12.49
N LEU A 124 -8.94 -3.99 -11.48
CA LEU A 124 -9.41 -3.16 -10.37
C LEU A 124 -8.23 -2.67 -9.52
N ALA A 125 -7.31 -3.55 -9.12
CA ALA A 125 -6.13 -3.18 -8.35
C ALA A 125 -5.26 -2.14 -9.10
N GLN A 126 -4.98 -2.36 -10.39
CA GLN A 126 -4.23 -1.43 -11.24
C GLN A 126 -4.91 -0.07 -11.38
N ALA A 127 -6.24 -0.04 -11.52
CA ALA A 127 -7.00 1.21 -11.53
C ALA A 127 -6.82 1.97 -10.20
N GLY A 128 -6.83 1.25 -9.08
CA GLY A 128 -6.61 1.82 -7.76
C GLY A 128 -5.19 2.37 -7.58
N ILE A 129 -4.16 1.65 -8.03
CA ILE A 129 -2.74 2.06 -7.95
C ILE A 129 -2.53 3.42 -8.62
N LYS A 130 -3.14 3.64 -9.79
CA LYS A 130 -3.01 4.89 -10.55
C LYS A 130 -3.55 6.11 -9.80
N VAL A 131 -4.63 5.93 -9.04
CA VAL A 131 -5.32 7.02 -8.32
C VAL A 131 -4.82 7.16 -6.88
N ASN A 132 -4.33 6.07 -6.27
CA ASN A 132 -3.92 5.99 -4.88
C ASN A 132 -2.46 5.47 -4.77
N PRO A 133 -1.45 6.22 -5.25
CA PRO A 133 -0.07 5.72 -5.36
C PRO A 133 0.60 5.42 -4.01
N TYR A 134 0.09 5.98 -2.91
CA TYR A 134 0.61 5.74 -1.55
C TYR A 134 -0.02 4.54 -0.83
N ALA A 135 -1.05 3.92 -1.42
CA ALA A 135 -1.74 2.78 -0.83
C ALA A 135 -0.97 1.49 -1.12
N TRP A 136 -0.01 1.15 -0.25
CA TRP A 136 0.85 -0.04 -0.39
C TRP A 136 0.07 -1.35 -0.57
N GLN A 137 -1.15 -1.40 -0.05
CA GLN A 137 -2.03 -2.55 -0.12
C GLN A 137 -2.40 -2.88 -1.57
N LEU A 138 -2.64 -1.89 -2.42
CA LEU A 138 -3.13 -2.11 -3.79
C LEU A 138 -2.13 -2.88 -4.67
N PRO A 139 -0.85 -2.49 -4.75
CA PRO A 139 0.14 -3.31 -5.44
C PRO A 139 0.37 -4.64 -4.72
N TYR A 140 0.30 -4.70 -3.39
CA TYR A 140 0.36 -5.98 -2.68
C TYR A 140 -0.75 -6.95 -3.11
N GLU A 141 -2.00 -6.51 -3.19
CA GLU A 141 -3.12 -7.36 -3.65
C GLU A 141 -2.89 -7.84 -5.10
N ALA A 142 -2.41 -6.96 -5.98
CA ALA A 142 -2.06 -7.36 -7.35
C ALA A 142 -0.97 -8.44 -7.38
N ALA A 143 0.05 -8.33 -6.54
CA ALA A 143 1.08 -9.36 -6.41
C ALA A 143 0.49 -10.71 -5.93
N MET A 144 -0.43 -10.67 -4.96
CA MET A 144 -1.06 -11.88 -4.44
C MET A 144 -1.89 -12.60 -5.50
N VAL A 145 -2.55 -11.87 -6.41
CA VAL A 145 -3.25 -12.49 -7.55
C VAL A 145 -2.30 -13.33 -8.40
N PHE A 146 -1.10 -12.83 -8.69
CA PHE A 146 -0.11 -13.59 -9.44
C PHE A 146 0.41 -14.81 -8.67
N LEU A 147 0.68 -14.67 -7.37
CA LEU A 147 1.21 -15.77 -6.55
C LEU A 147 0.18 -16.87 -6.26
N LEU A 148 -1.10 -16.51 -6.15
CA LEU A 148 -2.16 -17.42 -5.70
C LEU A 148 -3.04 -17.92 -6.83
N ASN A 149 -3.45 -17.03 -7.74
CA ASN A 149 -4.44 -17.35 -8.79
C ASN A 149 -3.78 -17.66 -10.13
N LYS A 150 -2.64 -17.03 -10.44
CA LYS A 150 -1.94 -17.21 -11.73
C LYS A 150 -0.65 -18.03 -11.62
N ARG A 151 -0.46 -18.76 -10.51
CA ARG A 151 0.80 -19.45 -10.15
C ARG A 151 1.41 -20.34 -11.24
N GLU A 152 0.58 -20.92 -12.10
CA GLU A 152 1.00 -21.84 -13.16
C GLU A 152 1.58 -21.13 -14.39
N GLU A 153 1.40 -19.83 -14.52
CA GLU A 153 2.00 -19.03 -15.59
C GLU A 153 3.49 -18.81 -15.31
N SER A 154 4.32 -18.90 -16.36
CA SER A 154 5.77 -18.77 -16.26
C SER A 154 6.20 -17.44 -15.63
N ASP A 155 5.46 -16.38 -15.92
CA ASP A 155 5.83 -15.00 -15.60
C ASP A 155 5.14 -14.51 -14.32
N SER A 156 4.36 -15.35 -13.64
CA SER A 156 3.58 -14.92 -12.48
C SER A 156 4.43 -14.49 -11.29
N ARG A 157 5.45 -15.29 -10.94
CA ARG A 157 6.35 -14.88 -9.84
C ARG A 157 7.11 -13.61 -10.19
N TYR A 158 7.41 -13.43 -11.47
CA TYR A 158 8.03 -12.22 -11.98
C TYR A 158 7.12 -10.99 -11.80
N PHE A 159 5.87 -11.03 -12.30
CA PHE A 159 4.91 -9.94 -12.09
C PHE A 159 4.61 -9.70 -10.61
N ALA A 160 4.48 -10.77 -9.81
CA ALA A 160 4.31 -10.65 -8.37
C ALA A 160 5.46 -9.88 -7.71
N THR A 161 6.70 -10.12 -8.14
CA THR A 161 7.87 -9.41 -7.63
C THR A 161 7.77 -7.92 -7.93
N GLN A 162 7.39 -7.52 -9.15
CA GLN A 162 7.22 -6.11 -9.52
C GLN A 162 6.24 -5.39 -8.60
N TYR A 163 5.05 -5.98 -8.41
CA TYR A 163 4.02 -5.40 -7.57
C TYR A 163 4.43 -5.38 -6.09
N LEU A 164 5.16 -6.37 -5.59
CA LEU A 164 5.71 -6.34 -4.24
C LEU A 164 6.75 -5.22 -4.07
N SER A 165 7.62 -5.01 -5.07
CA SER A 165 8.58 -3.89 -5.07
C SER A 165 7.88 -2.54 -5.08
N MET A 166 6.82 -2.37 -5.88
CA MET A 166 5.97 -1.18 -5.86
C MET A 166 5.36 -0.96 -4.48
N SER A 167 4.86 -2.02 -3.83
CA SER A 167 4.31 -1.96 -2.47
C SER A 167 5.37 -1.48 -1.48
N ALA A 168 6.56 -2.08 -1.50
CA ALA A 168 7.68 -1.69 -0.63
C ALA A 168 8.15 -0.24 -0.90
N ALA A 169 8.13 0.20 -2.16
CA ALA A 169 8.57 1.53 -2.57
C ALA A 169 7.69 2.67 -2.03
N THR A 170 6.44 2.39 -1.64
CA THR A 170 5.56 3.37 -0.97
C THR A 170 6.09 3.85 0.39
N GLY A 171 7.02 3.10 1.01
CA GLY A 171 7.54 3.37 2.36
C GLY A 171 6.56 3.08 3.50
N ARG A 172 5.34 2.61 3.20
CA ARG A 172 4.28 2.30 4.19
C ARG A 172 3.99 0.82 4.35
N ALA A 173 4.57 -0.02 3.49
CA ALA A 173 4.38 -1.46 3.57
C ALA A 173 4.96 -2.04 4.88
N PRO A 174 4.29 -3.02 5.51
CA PRO A 174 4.83 -3.72 6.67
C PRO A 174 6.17 -4.40 6.35
N GLY A 175 7.03 -4.56 7.35
CA GLY A 175 8.36 -5.17 7.19
C GLY A 175 8.32 -6.55 6.51
N GLY A 176 7.31 -7.37 6.82
CA GLY A 176 7.14 -8.68 6.16
C GLY A 176 6.93 -8.59 4.64
N VAL A 177 6.25 -7.56 4.15
CA VAL A 177 6.06 -7.31 2.70
C VAL A 177 7.36 -6.86 2.06
N VAL A 178 8.13 -6.00 2.75
CA VAL A 178 9.43 -5.53 2.29
C VAL A 178 10.42 -6.70 2.19
N ASN A 179 10.46 -7.57 3.19
CA ASN A 179 11.32 -8.75 3.20
C ASN A 179 10.92 -9.75 2.11
N LEU A 180 9.62 -9.94 1.89
CA LEU A 180 9.11 -10.77 0.81
C LEU A 180 9.52 -10.21 -0.57
N ALA A 181 9.39 -8.89 -0.77
CA ALA A 181 9.82 -8.22 -1.99
C ALA A 181 11.33 -8.44 -2.25
N ALA A 182 12.17 -8.19 -1.24
CA ALA A 182 13.62 -8.38 -1.34
C ALA A 182 13.99 -9.83 -1.69
N LYS A 183 13.37 -10.80 -1.00
CA LYS A 183 13.62 -12.23 -1.25
C LYS A 183 13.27 -12.64 -2.68
N LEU A 184 12.13 -12.18 -3.20
CA LEU A 184 11.75 -12.49 -4.59
C LEU A 184 12.64 -11.73 -5.59
N GLN A 185 13.05 -10.50 -5.31
CA GLN A 185 13.99 -9.77 -6.16
C GLN A 185 15.32 -10.51 -6.31
N ASP A 186 15.86 -11.04 -5.21
CA ASP A 186 17.09 -11.83 -5.22
C ASP A 186 16.93 -13.15 -6.00
N GLU A 187 15.75 -13.80 -5.93
CA GLU A 187 15.46 -15.05 -6.65
C GLU A 187 15.45 -14.86 -8.19
N PHE A 188 15.06 -13.68 -8.66
CA PHE A 188 14.87 -13.40 -10.09
C PHE A 188 15.91 -12.47 -10.72
N ASP A 189 16.93 -12.04 -9.96
CA ASP A 189 17.98 -11.09 -10.40
C ASP A 189 17.39 -9.82 -11.06
N LEU A 190 16.25 -9.34 -10.54
CA LEU A 190 15.42 -8.32 -11.19
C LEU A 190 15.91 -6.88 -10.99
N THR A 191 17.20 -6.70 -10.68
CA THR A 191 17.78 -5.35 -10.54
C THR A 191 17.61 -4.55 -11.83
N GLU A 192 17.76 -5.19 -12.99
CA GLU A 192 17.59 -4.53 -14.29
C GLU A 192 16.11 -4.26 -14.64
N PHE A 193 15.19 -5.10 -14.17
CA PHE A 193 13.77 -4.91 -14.48
C PHE A 193 13.05 -3.94 -13.52
N GLU A 194 13.48 -3.85 -12.25
CA GLU A 194 13.03 -2.77 -11.37
C GLU A 194 13.33 -1.40 -12.01
N LYS A 195 14.48 -1.28 -12.71
CA LYS A 195 14.79 -0.09 -13.50
C LYS A 195 13.82 0.11 -14.66
N ASP A 196 13.50 -0.92 -15.45
CA ASP A 196 12.55 -0.81 -16.57
C ASP A 196 11.17 -0.30 -16.13
N LEU A 197 10.66 -0.79 -15.00
CA LEU A 197 9.40 -0.31 -14.42
C LEU A 197 9.48 1.17 -14.03
N TRP A 198 10.55 1.58 -13.34
CA TRP A 198 10.71 2.98 -12.97
C TRP A 198 10.98 3.87 -14.19
N TYR A 199 11.63 3.35 -15.24
CA TYR A 199 11.77 4.05 -16.53
C TYR A 199 10.41 4.29 -17.19
N GLU A 200 9.49 3.33 -17.16
CA GLU A 200 8.11 3.55 -17.63
C GLU A 200 7.41 4.62 -16.79
N MET A 201 7.59 4.61 -15.46
CA MET A 201 7.00 5.63 -14.58
C MET A 201 7.60 7.03 -14.76
N LEU A 202 8.84 7.15 -15.25
CA LEU A 202 9.42 8.43 -15.65
C LEU A 202 8.70 9.08 -16.83
N GLU A 203 8.00 8.31 -17.66
CA GLU A 203 7.20 8.82 -18.78
C GLU A 203 5.82 9.33 -18.34
N SER A 204 5.46 9.16 -17.06
CA SER A 204 4.18 9.62 -16.51
C SER A 204 3.98 11.14 -16.64
N GLU A 205 2.76 11.57 -16.99
CA GLU A 205 2.39 12.99 -17.00
C GLU A 205 2.33 13.60 -15.59
N ASP A 206 2.19 12.76 -14.56
CA ASP A 206 2.15 13.19 -13.17
C ASP A 206 3.56 13.51 -12.66
N LYS A 207 3.76 14.77 -12.24
CA LYS A 207 5.03 15.27 -11.73
C LYS A 207 5.52 14.48 -10.51
N PHE A 208 4.64 14.12 -9.60
CA PHE A 208 5.02 13.38 -8.39
C PHE A 208 5.50 11.97 -8.72
N ILE A 209 4.82 11.28 -9.64
CA ILE A 209 5.20 9.93 -10.09
C ILE A 209 6.58 9.94 -10.76
N ARG A 210 6.87 10.98 -11.57
CA ARG A 210 8.19 11.16 -12.14
C ARG A 210 9.27 11.40 -11.09
N GLU A 211 9.06 12.31 -10.15
CA GLU A 211 10.03 12.58 -9.07
C GLU A 211 10.29 11.32 -8.22
N LEU A 212 9.25 10.52 -7.95
CA LEU A 212 9.38 9.24 -7.26
C LEU A 212 10.22 8.24 -8.07
N ALA A 213 9.94 8.11 -9.37
CA ALA A 213 10.68 7.23 -10.25
C ALA A 213 12.15 7.65 -10.40
N GLU A 214 12.43 8.95 -10.54
CA GLU A 214 13.79 9.50 -10.56
C GLU A 214 14.56 9.10 -9.29
N ARG A 215 13.97 9.36 -8.12
CA ARG A 215 14.59 9.00 -6.83
C ARG A 215 14.85 7.50 -6.74
N LYS A 216 13.89 6.66 -7.16
CA LYS A 216 14.00 5.20 -7.07
C LYS A 216 15.08 4.64 -7.99
N LEU A 217 15.23 5.19 -9.20
CA LEU A 217 16.31 4.83 -10.10
C LEU A 217 17.68 5.17 -9.51
N ILE A 218 17.82 6.34 -8.89
CA ILE A 218 19.05 6.72 -8.19
C ILE A 218 19.34 5.73 -7.04
N GLU A 219 18.36 5.39 -6.21
CA GLU A 219 18.54 4.41 -5.12
C GLU A 219 18.99 3.03 -5.64
N ILE A 220 18.49 2.59 -6.79
CA ILE A 220 18.91 1.32 -7.42
C ILE A 220 20.36 1.42 -7.90
N GLU A 221 20.74 2.53 -8.53
CA GLU A 221 22.11 2.76 -8.98
C GLU A 221 23.09 2.79 -7.80
N LEU A 222 22.75 3.48 -6.71
CA LEU A 222 23.56 3.51 -5.49
C LEU A 222 23.76 2.10 -4.91
N ARG A 223 22.71 1.26 -4.88
CA ARG A 223 22.82 -0.14 -4.44
C ARG A 223 23.76 -0.94 -5.33
N SER A 224 23.67 -0.73 -6.65
CA SER A 224 24.57 -1.35 -7.61
C SER A 224 26.03 -0.92 -7.39
N VAL A 225 26.27 0.37 -7.12
CA VAL A 225 27.60 0.89 -6.79
C VAL A 225 28.14 0.25 -5.51
N CYS A 226 27.33 0.17 -4.43
CA CYS A 226 27.74 -0.51 -3.19
C CYS A 226 28.17 -1.96 -3.43
N ARG A 227 27.41 -2.72 -4.24
CA ARG A 227 27.77 -4.09 -4.62
C ARG A 227 29.13 -4.14 -5.35
N ILE A 228 29.34 -3.29 -6.35
CA ILE A 228 30.63 -3.22 -7.07
C ILE A 228 31.76 -2.83 -6.11
N LEU A 229 31.56 -1.86 -5.23
CA LEU A 229 32.56 -1.45 -4.25
C LEU A 229 32.92 -2.60 -3.30
N ASN A 230 31.94 -3.37 -2.83
CA ASN A 230 32.17 -4.58 -2.03
C ASN A 230 33.01 -5.62 -2.78
N GLU A 231 32.71 -5.89 -4.06
CA GLU A 231 33.54 -6.77 -4.89
C GLU A 231 35.00 -6.28 -4.98
N ARG A 232 35.21 -4.96 -5.11
CA ARG A 232 36.57 -4.38 -5.13
C ARG A 232 37.26 -4.46 -3.77
N LEU A 233 36.53 -4.27 -2.68
CA LEU A 233 37.04 -4.44 -1.31
C LEU A 233 37.50 -5.88 -1.07
N ASP A 234 36.73 -6.87 -1.54
CA ASP A 234 37.08 -8.28 -1.47
C ASP A 234 38.34 -8.58 -2.29
N MET A 235 38.43 -8.04 -3.51
CA MET A 235 39.65 -8.16 -4.33
C MET A 235 40.88 -7.55 -3.66
N PHE A 236 40.73 -6.40 -2.99
CA PHE A 236 41.82 -5.76 -2.25
C PHE A 236 42.28 -6.65 -1.08
N ALA A 237 41.32 -7.19 -0.32
CA ALA A 237 41.61 -8.08 0.81
C ALA A 237 42.36 -9.33 0.37
N GLN A 238 41.97 -9.93 -0.75
CA GLN A 238 42.65 -11.10 -1.32
C GLN A 238 44.08 -10.79 -1.79
N ARG A 239 44.33 -9.59 -2.34
CA ARG A 239 45.66 -9.20 -2.84
C ARG A 239 46.64 -8.77 -1.76
N THR A 240 46.16 -8.06 -0.74
CA THR A 240 47.02 -7.44 0.28
C THR A 240 47.07 -8.23 1.59
N GLY A 241 46.14 -9.18 1.78
CA GLY A 241 45.99 -9.93 3.03
C GLY A 241 45.36 -9.12 4.18
N ARG A 242 44.89 -7.89 3.93
CA ARG A 242 44.19 -7.04 4.90
C ARG A 242 42.99 -6.34 4.25
N ARG A 243 41.99 -5.98 5.05
CA ARG A 243 40.87 -5.15 4.57
C ARG A 243 41.33 -3.72 4.28
N ALA A 244 40.68 -3.08 3.33
CA ALA A 244 40.92 -1.68 3.05
C ALA A 244 40.36 -0.82 4.20
N SER A 245 41.10 0.22 4.58
CA SER A 245 40.67 1.16 5.63
C SER A 245 39.92 2.37 5.07
N SER A 246 40.09 2.65 3.77
CA SER A 246 39.43 3.74 3.07
C SER A 246 39.31 3.43 1.56
N PHE A 247 38.47 4.18 0.85
CA PHE A 247 38.34 4.01 -0.60
C PHE A 247 39.56 4.54 -1.37
N GLU A 248 40.32 5.46 -0.80
CA GLU A 248 41.59 5.94 -1.37
C GLU A 248 42.58 4.78 -1.58
N GLU A 249 42.60 3.78 -0.68
CA GLU A 249 43.45 2.59 -0.86
C GLU A 249 43.04 1.77 -2.09
N LEU A 250 41.75 1.76 -2.46
CA LEU A 250 41.28 1.12 -3.69
C LEU A 250 41.66 1.92 -4.94
N ILE A 251 41.67 3.25 -4.85
CA ILE A 251 42.14 4.13 -5.94
C ILE A 251 43.64 3.92 -6.17
N ASP A 252 44.44 3.95 -5.10
CA ASP A 252 45.89 3.74 -5.15
C ASP A 252 46.25 2.35 -5.67
N ALA A 253 45.46 1.33 -5.33
CA ALA A 253 45.60 -0.03 -5.85
C ALA A 253 45.10 -0.21 -7.30
N GLY A 254 44.52 0.83 -7.92
CA GLY A 254 43.95 0.81 -9.26
C GLY A 254 42.72 -0.09 -9.40
N LEU A 255 42.01 -0.36 -8.30
CA LEU A 255 40.79 -1.18 -8.28
C LEU A 255 39.54 -0.38 -8.63
N ILE A 256 39.56 0.93 -8.38
CA ILE A 256 38.55 1.90 -8.81
C ILE A 256 39.24 3.17 -9.33
N ALA A 257 38.58 3.90 -10.23
CA ALA A 257 39.10 5.17 -10.75
C ALA A 257 38.83 6.34 -9.80
N ALA A 258 37.64 6.35 -9.19
CA ALA A 258 37.19 7.30 -8.20
C ALA A 258 36.02 6.69 -7.41
N VAL A 259 35.68 7.28 -6.27
CA VAL A 259 34.42 6.98 -5.57
C VAL A 259 33.29 7.72 -6.29
N PRO A 260 32.23 7.04 -6.74
CA PRO A 260 31.09 7.70 -7.38
C PRO A 260 30.41 8.70 -6.44
N GLU A 261 29.84 9.77 -6.99
CA GLU A 261 29.01 10.71 -6.24
C GLU A 261 27.61 10.14 -6.02
N ASP A 262 26.95 10.59 -4.96
CA ASP A 262 25.54 10.28 -4.70
C ASP A 262 24.65 11.44 -5.17
N PRO A 263 23.81 11.25 -6.20
CA PRO A 263 22.93 12.31 -6.70
C PRO A 263 21.89 12.82 -5.69
N LEU A 264 21.62 12.08 -4.61
CA LEU A 264 20.74 12.49 -3.51
C LEU A 264 21.46 13.34 -2.45
N GLY A 265 22.76 13.59 -2.63
CA GLY A 265 23.59 14.42 -1.73
C GLY A 265 24.25 13.65 -0.58
N GLY A 266 24.16 12.31 -0.58
CA GLY A 266 24.88 11.46 0.35
C GLY A 266 26.34 11.23 -0.02
N HIS A 267 26.97 10.24 0.62
CA HIS A 267 28.31 9.79 0.29
C HIS A 267 28.52 8.32 0.63
N PHE A 268 29.53 7.72 0.00
CA PHE A 268 29.95 6.35 0.28
C PHE A 268 30.98 6.32 1.42
N PHE A 269 30.92 5.30 2.26
CA PHE A 269 31.95 5.01 3.28
C PHE A 269 32.11 3.50 3.51
N ILE A 270 33.16 3.10 4.23
CA ILE A 270 33.41 1.71 4.63
C ILE A 270 33.01 1.54 6.10
N GLY A 271 32.16 0.55 6.40
CA GLY A 271 31.75 0.21 7.75
C GLY A 271 32.83 -0.56 8.53
N GLU A 272 32.66 -0.69 9.85
CA GLU A 272 33.57 -1.46 10.70
C GLU A 272 33.64 -2.95 10.32
N ASP A 273 32.58 -3.46 9.70
CA ASP A 273 32.50 -4.80 9.14
C ASP A 273 33.33 -4.97 7.85
N GLY A 274 33.84 -3.88 7.28
CA GLY A 274 34.63 -3.83 6.06
C GLY A 274 33.81 -3.73 4.78
N SER A 275 32.51 -3.49 4.87
CA SER A 275 31.62 -3.36 3.71
C SER A 275 31.37 -1.91 3.31
N ALA A 276 31.08 -1.69 2.04
CA ALA A 276 30.73 -0.40 1.47
C ALA A 276 29.26 -0.04 1.73
N TYR A 277 29.04 1.16 2.27
CA TYR A 277 27.73 1.74 2.55
C TYR A 277 27.56 3.08 1.85
N ASN A 278 26.31 3.52 1.72
CA ASN A 278 25.93 4.84 1.23
C ASN A 278 24.95 5.48 2.23
N THR A 279 25.16 6.75 2.58
CA THR A 279 24.35 7.43 3.60
C THR A 279 22.88 7.60 3.19
N SER A 280 22.58 7.92 1.93
CA SER A 280 21.19 8.09 1.47
C SER A 280 20.41 6.78 1.54
N LEU A 281 21.04 5.66 1.16
CA LEU A 281 20.45 4.33 1.32
C LEU A 281 20.24 3.97 2.79
N LEU A 282 21.20 4.29 3.65
CA LEU A 282 21.11 4.03 5.08
C LEU A 282 20.00 4.84 5.75
N ASP A 283 19.86 6.12 5.41
CA ASP A 283 18.81 6.99 5.96
C ASP A 283 17.42 6.42 5.63
N ASP A 284 17.20 5.99 4.39
CA ASP A 284 15.95 5.36 3.98
C ASP A 284 15.70 4.03 4.71
N MET A 285 16.74 3.21 4.92
CA MET A 285 16.63 1.98 5.71
C MET A 285 16.32 2.27 7.18
N ILE A 286 16.94 3.28 7.79
CA ILE A 286 16.70 3.70 9.17
C ILE A 286 15.25 4.12 9.33
N ILE A 287 14.74 4.98 8.44
CA ILE A 287 13.34 5.43 8.48
C ILE A 287 12.38 4.23 8.43
N ARG A 288 12.62 3.27 7.54
CA ARG A 288 11.77 2.06 7.42
C ARG A 288 11.82 1.21 8.69
N ALA A 289 13.00 0.87 9.17
CA ALA A 289 13.17 0.05 10.37
C ALA A 289 12.59 0.73 11.62
N LYS A 290 12.84 2.04 11.76
CA LYS A 290 12.28 2.87 12.83
C LYS A 290 10.76 2.93 12.80
N ASN A 291 10.15 3.08 11.62
CA ASN A 291 8.70 3.09 11.48
C ASN A 291 8.04 1.76 11.91
N VAL A 292 8.71 0.62 11.65
CA VAL A 292 8.25 -0.68 12.15
C VAL A 292 8.23 -0.69 13.67
N LEU A 293 9.29 -0.21 14.32
CA LEU A 293 9.37 -0.12 15.78
C LEU A 293 8.30 0.82 16.34
N ILE A 294 8.22 2.06 15.85
CA ILE A 294 7.24 3.06 16.30
C ILE A 294 5.81 2.54 16.17
N THR A 295 5.49 1.86 15.07
CA THR A 295 4.14 1.30 14.85
C THR A 295 3.81 0.24 15.89
N ASN A 296 4.74 -0.67 16.18
CA ASN A 296 4.52 -1.73 17.16
C ASN A 296 4.53 -1.23 18.61
N VAL A 297 5.36 -0.22 18.94
CA VAL A 297 5.33 0.47 20.23
C VAL A 297 3.97 1.13 20.46
N LYS A 298 3.43 1.83 19.46
CA LYS A 298 2.08 2.42 19.53
C LYS A 298 1.00 1.37 19.70
N PHE A 299 1.07 0.29 18.91
CA PHE A 299 0.12 -0.81 19.02
C PHE A 299 0.16 -1.49 20.40
N TYR A 300 1.35 -1.66 20.98
CA TYR A 300 1.51 -2.16 22.35
C TYR A 300 0.81 -1.24 23.35
N GLN A 301 1.05 0.07 23.25
CA GLN A 301 0.45 1.06 24.14
C GLN A 301 -1.07 1.12 24.04
N GLU A 302 -1.63 1.06 22.84
CA GLU A 302 -3.09 0.98 22.63
C GLU A 302 -3.69 -0.29 23.24
N ARG A 303 -2.96 -1.41 23.19
CA ARG A 303 -3.43 -2.71 23.68
C ARG A 303 -3.33 -2.87 25.20
N TYR A 304 -2.24 -2.40 25.80
CA TYR A 304 -1.92 -2.64 27.22
C TYR A 304 -2.07 -1.39 28.10
N GLY A 305 -2.27 -0.21 27.50
CA GLY A 305 -2.46 1.05 28.21
C GLY A 305 -1.17 1.66 28.78
N VAL A 306 -0.01 1.05 28.50
CA VAL A 306 1.32 1.50 28.94
C VAL A 306 2.33 1.32 27.82
N TRP A 307 3.37 2.14 27.79
CA TRP A 307 4.51 1.92 26.90
C TRP A 307 5.26 0.64 27.29
N PRO A 308 5.84 -0.10 26.34
CA PRO A 308 6.69 -1.24 26.67
C PRO A 308 7.92 -0.79 27.48
N ASP A 309 8.43 -1.63 28.39
CA ASP A 309 9.61 -1.29 29.19
C ASP A 309 10.91 -1.30 28.35
N SER A 310 10.91 -2.07 27.26
CA SER A 310 12.00 -2.13 26.28
C SER A 310 11.50 -2.58 24.92
N LEU A 311 12.31 -2.46 23.87
CA LEU A 311 11.95 -2.95 22.53
C LEU A 311 11.75 -4.46 22.52
N GLU A 312 12.53 -5.22 23.30
CA GLU A 312 12.39 -6.69 23.45
C GLU A 312 11.02 -7.11 23.99
N THR A 313 10.33 -6.21 24.70
CA THR A 313 8.96 -6.48 25.16
C THR A 313 8.00 -6.67 23.97
N LEU A 314 8.30 -6.06 22.81
CA LEU A 314 7.51 -6.25 21.59
C LEU A 314 7.63 -7.67 21.04
N THR A 315 8.82 -8.27 21.14
CA THR A 315 9.04 -9.67 20.75
C THR A 315 8.39 -10.63 21.75
N ASP A 316 8.51 -10.36 23.04
CA ASP A 316 7.89 -11.18 24.09
C ASP A 316 6.35 -11.17 24.01
N ALA A 317 5.78 -10.05 23.60
CA ALA A 317 4.35 -9.90 23.36
C ALA A 317 3.88 -10.49 22.02
N GLY A 318 4.78 -11.02 21.19
CA GLY A 318 4.49 -11.58 19.87
C GLY A 318 4.05 -10.55 18.84
N LEU A 319 4.39 -9.27 19.03
CA LEU A 319 4.13 -8.20 18.06
C LEU A 319 5.17 -8.15 16.95
N LEU A 320 6.40 -8.56 17.29
CA LEU A 320 7.51 -8.72 16.36
C LEU A 320 8.13 -10.12 16.53
N GLU A 321 8.62 -10.70 15.45
CA GLU A 321 9.43 -11.93 15.52
C GLU A 321 10.84 -11.62 16.04
N GLU A 322 11.41 -10.50 15.57
CA GLU A 322 12.70 -9.99 16.01
C GLU A 322 12.72 -8.46 15.95
N ILE A 323 13.60 -7.86 16.76
CA ILE A 323 13.86 -6.41 16.68
C ILE A 323 14.78 -6.16 15.49
N PRO A 324 14.35 -5.38 14.48
CA PRO A 324 15.20 -5.08 13.33
C PRO A 324 16.50 -4.42 13.81
N ALA A 325 17.65 -4.92 13.35
CA ALA A 325 18.94 -4.31 13.65
C ALA A 325 19.00 -2.87 13.12
N HIS A 326 19.75 -2.01 13.80
CA HIS A 326 19.97 -0.65 13.32
C HIS A 326 20.75 -0.69 11.99
N PRO A 327 20.26 -0.10 10.89
CA PRO A 327 20.92 -0.21 9.58
C PRO A 327 22.31 0.39 9.52
N TRP A 328 22.57 1.45 10.30
CA TRP A 328 23.91 2.02 10.43
C TRP A 328 24.85 1.05 11.18
N PRO A 329 26.00 0.67 10.60
CA PRO A 329 26.93 -0.28 11.21
C PRO A 329 27.41 0.17 12.60
N GLY A 330 27.36 -0.72 13.58
CA GLY A 330 27.84 -0.46 14.94
C GLY A 330 26.91 0.41 15.80
N LYS A 331 25.76 0.88 15.28
CA LYS A 331 24.75 1.58 16.07
C LYS A 331 23.68 0.63 16.62
N GLN A 332 22.98 1.08 17.65
CA GLN A 332 21.83 0.42 18.25
C GLN A 332 20.70 1.42 18.41
N TRP A 333 19.46 0.94 18.37
CA TRP A 333 18.29 1.75 18.65
C TRP A 333 18.33 2.27 20.09
N GLN A 334 17.96 3.53 20.27
CA GLN A 334 17.67 4.07 21.60
C GLN A 334 16.17 4.10 21.79
N TYR A 335 15.70 3.75 22.99
CA TYR A 335 14.27 3.70 23.29
C TYR A 335 14.01 4.29 24.66
N ASP A 336 13.06 5.22 24.74
CA ASP A 336 12.59 5.81 25.99
C ASP A 336 11.24 5.21 26.41
N PRO A 337 11.19 4.38 27.47
CA PRO A 337 9.94 3.79 27.95
C PRO A 337 8.99 4.81 28.59
N GLY A 338 9.47 6.00 28.98
CA GLY A 338 8.63 7.06 29.51
C GLY A 338 7.76 7.75 28.46
N THR A 339 8.30 7.89 27.25
CA THR A 339 7.65 8.62 26.14
C THR A 339 7.20 7.71 24.99
N GLY A 340 7.76 6.51 24.89
CA GLY A 340 7.59 5.62 23.75
C GLY A 340 8.42 6.02 22.53
N GLU A 341 9.36 6.96 22.67
CA GLU A 341 10.21 7.43 21.58
C GLU A 341 11.28 6.39 21.23
N VAL A 342 11.46 6.16 19.93
CA VAL A 342 12.52 5.33 19.37
C VAL A 342 13.45 6.28 18.62
N GLU A 343 14.73 6.27 18.95
CA GLU A 343 15.78 7.06 18.28
C GLU A 343 16.67 6.21 17.38
#